data_AF-A0AA43FTT0-F1
#
_entry.id   AF-A0AA43FTT0-F1
#
_cell.length_a   1.000
_cell.length_b   1.000
_cell.length_c   1.000
_cell.angle_alpha   90.00
_cell.angle_beta   90.00
_cell.angle_gamma   90.00
#
_symmetry.space_group_name_H-M   'P 1'
#
loop_
_entity.id
_entity.type
_entity.pdbx_description
1 polymer ?
#
loop_
_entity_poly.entity_id
_entity_poly.type
_entity_poly.pdbx_seq_one_letter_code
_entity_poly.pdbx_strand_id
1 'polypeptide(L)'
;MGFHSGGTRLTSTPRFVRGILVTLALGGSLGASCGDDPGPVGPTPDTTPPTVIGTTPTADAASVSVATSVSVTFSEAIDASSWSASTVQVTGGVSGSFSVTGSTGTFTPSPALDYGSEYSVTVGTGVRDLAGNTLRSAHTWSFGTEPNVEPVAVAGAERDVVVKTNATLDGTGSSDANGQALTYTWTQVFGTDVTGGAGSLSGVRPTFTAPELVGTVVFALVVSDGLLSSAPDTIQVNVVTDLATGVYASPSGNDSNDGTRASPLRTIAAAIALGESQGGGDVYLAAGSYGESVTLRTGVSLYGGFDPATWLREPSSFVTHIDGGETAIRGSSLSEVRVDGLTIRSSDATVGSSIGIRLTGSSVVVVSNNVIVSRRGADGANGVRGTNGSSGGMGSWGQEGSCDDSTGGAGGAGGTSPNGRSGGAGGAGGYSAANGSAGSAGGGASGGAGGAGGAWGAKGSIGSNGADGASGISGTRGGGGGPIGLLTGTGYRPLDGLAGGNGTQGFGGGGGGGGGGQSGLLVVDGRGNGGGGGGGAGTGGTGGGAGLGG
;
A
#
# COMPACT_ATOMS: atom_id res chain seq x y z
N MET A 1 -20.87 13.37 -57.01
CA MET A 1 -21.07 13.25 -58.47
C MET A 1 -22.10 12.14 -58.66
N GLY A 2 -23.25 12.24 -59.30
CA GLY A 2 -23.72 13.13 -60.35
C GLY A 2 -24.50 12.26 -61.37
N PHE A 3 -25.82 12.18 -61.20
CA PHE A 3 -26.90 12.14 -62.22
C PHE A 3 -27.02 11.08 -63.36
N HIS A 4 -28.30 10.68 -63.56
CA HIS A 4 -29.02 10.16 -64.75
C HIS A 4 -28.76 8.71 -65.23
N SER A 5 -29.72 7.77 -65.17
CA SER A 5 -31.01 7.61 -65.89
C SER A 5 -30.88 7.16 -67.35
N GLY A 6 -31.36 5.95 -67.65
CA GLY A 6 -31.70 5.48 -69.00
C GLY A 6 -31.96 3.97 -69.04
N GLY A 7 -33.22 3.55 -69.14
CA GLY A 7 -33.62 2.14 -69.27
C GLY A 7 -33.92 1.72 -70.71
N THR A 8 -34.08 0.42 -70.96
CA THR A 8 -35.17 -0.18 -71.76
C THR A 8 -35.12 -1.70 -71.75
N ARG A 9 -36.32 -2.29 -71.80
CA ARG A 9 -36.66 -3.72 -71.70
C ARG A 9 -36.95 -4.25 -73.11
N LEU A 10 -36.42 -5.41 -73.48
CA LEU A 10 -36.84 -6.17 -74.67
C LEU A 10 -36.99 -7.66 -74.33
N THR A 11 -38.21 -8.14 -74.51
CA THR A 11 -38.64 -9.54 -74.49
C THR A 11 -38.44 -10.18 -75.88
N SER A 12 -38.02 -11.44 -75.97
CA SER A 12 -38.35 -12.27 -77.13
C SER A 12 -38.31 -13.78 -76.80
N THR A 13 -39.41 -14.45 -77.15
CA THR A 13 -39.53 -15.89 -77.43
C THR A 13 -39.63 -16.07 -78.94
N PRO A 14 -39.36 -17.27 -79.48
CA PRO A 14 -40.26 -17.79 -80.51
C PRO A 14 -40.63 -19.29 -80.37
N ARG A 15 -41.82 -19.62 -80.91
CA ARG A 15 -42.42 -20.94 -81.18
C ARG A 15 -42.40 -21.22 -82.70
N PHE A 16 -42.31 -22.50 -83.10
CA PHE A 16 -42.72 -23.09 -84.40
C PHE A 16 -43.12 -24.56 -84.09
N VAL A 17 -44.38 -25.07 -84.16
CA VAL A 17 -45.41 -25.35 -85.19
C VAL A 17 -45.27 -26.70 -85.95
N ARG A 18 -46.15 -27.65 -85.55
CA ARG A 18 -46.92 -28.76 -86.22
C ARG A 18 -46.43 -29.51 -87.49
N GLY A 19 -46.27 -30.84 -87.33
CA GLY A 19 -47.18 -31.93 -87.78
C GLY A 19 -47.33 -32.30 -89.27
N ILE A 20 -47.09 -33.58 -89.64
CA ILE A 20 -47.64 -34.29 -90.83
C ILE A 20 -47.90 -35.77 -90.49
N LEU A 21 -49.05 -36.29 -90.96
CA LEU A 21 -49.57 -37.66 -90.92
C LEU A 21 -49.57 -38.22 -92.35
N VAL A 22 -49.09 -39.46 -92.59
CA VAL A 22 -49.36 -40.23 -93.83
C VAL A 22 -49.49 -41.73 -93.51
N THR A 23 -50.42 -42.38 -94.22
CA THR A 23 -51.08 -43.66 -93.98
C THR A 23 -50.55 -44.79 -94.89
N LEU A 24 -50.43 -46.01 -94.33
CA LEU A 24 -50.64 -47.38 -94.85
C LEU A 24 -50.51 -47.71 -96.37
N ALA A 25 -49.68 -48.72 -96.75
CA ALA A 25 -50.11 -50.09 -97.12
C ALA A 25 -49.16 -50.89 -98.08
N LEU A 26 -48.99 -52.18 -97.74
CA LEU A 26 -48.84 -53.41 -98.57
C LEU A 26 -47.62 -53.66 -99.50
N GLY A 27 -46.94 -54.78 -99.25
CA GLY A 27 -46.10 -55.50 -100.21
C GLY A 27 -45.37 -56.70 -99.58
N GLY A 28 -45.93 -57.91 -99.70
CA GLY A 28 -45.30 -59.14 -99.22
C GLY A 28 -44.38 -59.82 -100.24
N SER A 29 -43.51 -60.72 -99.77
CA SER A 29 -43.28 -62.03 -100.40
C SER A 29 -42.49 -62.96 -99.47
N LEU A 30 -42.88 -64.22 -99.53
CA LEU A 30 -42.41 -65.36 -98.74
C LEU A 30 -41.10 -65.91 -99.33
N GLY A 31 -40.21 -66.37 -98.45
CA GLY A 31 -39.04 -67.17 -98.81
C GLY A 31 -38.53 -67.92 -97.58
N ALA A 32 -39.01 -69.13 -97.38
CA ALA A 32 -38.60 -70.03 -96.31
C ALA A 32 -37.19 -70.60 -96.59
N SER A 33 -36.35 -70.67 -95.55
CA SER A 33 -35.34 -71.73 -95.40
C SER A 33 -34.90 -71.78 -93.94
N CYS A 34 -35.01 -72.98 -93.36
CA CYS A 34 -34.81 -73.32 -91.97
C CYS A 34 -33.37 -73.13 -91.47
N GLY A 35 -33.28 -72.68 -90.22
CA GLY A 35 -32.07 -72.60 -89.40
C GLY A 35 -32.50 -72.12 -88.03
N ASP A 36 -32.84 -73.06 -87.14
CA ASP A 36 -33.11 -72.79 -85.73
C ASP A 36 -31.80 -72.31 -85.08
N ASP A 37 -31.60 -70.99 -85.09
CA ASP A 37 -30.63 -70.31 -84.24
C ASP A 37 -31.36 -69.97 -82.93
N PRO A 38 -30.99 -70.55 -81.77
CA PRO A 38 -31.46 -70.02 -80.51
C PRO A 38 -30.83 -68.64 -80.39
N GLY A 39 -31.65 -67.60 -80.61
CA GLY A 39 -31.23 -66.21 -80.42
C GLY A 39 -30.49 -66.05 -79.08
N PRO A 40 -29.59 -65.06 -78.98
CA PRO A 40 -28.70 -64.92 -77.83
C PRO A 40 -29.55 -64.93 -76.56
N VAL A 41 -29.41 -65.97 -75.75
CA VAL A 41 -29.93 -65.97 -74.39
C VAL A 41 -29.27 -64.79 -73.71
N GLY A 42 -30.06 -63.73 -73.49
CA GLY A 42 -29.63 -62.59 -72.69
C GLY A 42 -29.12 -63.12 -71.35
N PRO A 43 -28.15 -62.44 -70.72
CA PRO A 43 -27.65 -62.86 -69.42
C PRO A 43 -28.83 -63.13 -68.49
N THR A 44 -28.80 -64.26 -67.78
CA THR A 44 -29.81 -64.59 -66.77
C THR A 44 -29.98 -63.39 -65.84
N PRO A 45 -31.21 -62.89 -65.59
CA PRO A 45 -31.43 -61.75 -64.72
C PRO A 45 -30.78 -62.00 -63.36
N ASP A 46 -30.00 -61.03 -62.89
CA ASP A 46 -29.40 -61.10 -61.56
C ASP A 46 -30.50 -60.97 -60.50
N THR A 47 -30.52 -61.93 -59.58
CA THR A 47 -31.52 -62.04 -58.51
C THR A 47 -30.88 -62.12 -57.13
N THR A 48 -29.55 -61.96 -57.05
CA THR A 48 -28.80 -62.05 -55.78
C THR A 48 -28.88 -60.70 -55.08
N PRO A 49 -29.45 -60.62 -53.87
CA PRO A 49 -29.49 -59.35 -53.16
C PRO A 49 -28.13 -58.99 -52.55
N PRO A 50 -27.80 -57.70 -52.41
CA PRO A 50 -26.61 -57.27 -51.71
C PRO A 50 -26.70 -57.66 -50.23
N THR A 51 -25.57 -58.02 -49.63
CA THR A 51 -25.43 -58.31 -48.19
C THR A 51 -24.33 -57.45 -47.57
N VAL A 52 -24.47 -57.07 -46.29
CA VAL A 52 -23.44 -56.29 -45.58
C VAL A 52 -22.30 -57.21 -45.17
N ILE A 53 -21.07 -56.92 -45.63
CA ILE A 53 -19.86 -57.69 -45.32
C ILE A 53 -18.91 -56.98 -44.34
N GLY A 54 -19.09 -55.67 -44.14
CA GLY A 54 -18.31 -54.92 -43.15
C GLY A 54 -18.84 -53.50 -42.92
N THR A 55 -18.58 -52.98 -41.73
CA THR A 55 -18.94 -51.62 -41.32
C THR A 55 -17.74 -50.88 -40.74
N THR A 56 -17.72 -49.57 -40.92
CA THR A 56 -16.80 -48.65 -40.26
C THR A 56 -17.62 -47.46 -39.76
N PRO A 57 -17.60 -47.13 -38.46
CA PRO A 57 -16.98 -47.88 -37.37
C PRO A 57 -17.52 -49.32 -37.26
N THR A 58 -16.70 -50.23 -36.75
CA THR A 58 -17.13 -51.59 -36.44
C THR A 58 -18.19 -51.57 -35.34
N ALA A 59 -19.07 -52.58 -35.31
CA ALA A 59 -20.05 -52.74 -34.25
C ALA A 59 -19.40 -52.69 -32.86
N ASP A 60 -20.03 -51.94 -31.96
CA ASP A 60 -19.64 -51.72 -30.56
C ASP A 60 -18.25 -51.09 -30.38
N ALA A 61 -17.69 -50.47 -31.43
CA ALA A 61 -16.46 -49.70 -31.31
C ALA A 61 -16.64 -48.56 -30.30
N ALA A 62 -15.71 -48.45 -29.36
CA ALA A 62 -15.62 -47.33 -28.42
C ALA A 62 -14.56 -46.33 -28.87
N SER A 63 -14.71 -45.07 -28.43
CA SER A 63 -13.72 -44.00 -28.67
C SER A 63 -13.43 -43.76 -30.15
N VAL A 64 -14.46 -43.86 -30.98
CA VAL A 64 -14.37 -43.51 -32.39
C VAL A 64 -14.20 -42.00 -32.53
N SER A 65 -13.31 -41.56 -33.42
CA SER A 65 -13.13 -40.12 -33.65
C SER A 65 -14.43 -39.46 -34.09
N VAL A 66 -14.71 -38.26 -33.59
CA VAL A 66 -15.90 -37.49 -33.98
C VAL A 66 -15.92 -37.09 -35.47
N ALA A 67 -14.76 -37.09 -36.12
CA ALA A 67 -14.61 -36.81 -37.55
C ALA A 67 -14.79 -38.04 -38.45
N THR A 68 -15.11 -39.21 -37.89
CA THR A 68 -15.23 -40.46 -38.66
C THR A 68 -16.38 -40.39 -39.67
N SER A 69 -16.20 -41.03 -40.82
CA SER A 69 -17.28 -41.33 -41.75
C SER A 69 -17.84 -42.73 -41.48
N VAL A 70 -19.15 -42.88 -41.69
CA VAL A 70 -19.84 -44.17 -41.59
C VAL A 70 -19.82 -44.85 -42.94
N SER A 71 -19.10 -45.96 -43.08
CA SER A 71 -18.99 -46.72 -44.33
C SER A 71 -19.52 -48.14 -44.16
N VAL A 72 -20.18 -48.65 -45.20
CA VAL A 72 -20.71 -50.01 -45.27
C VAL A 72 -20.25 -50.65 -46.56
N THR A 73 -19.59 -51.79 -46.44
CA THR A 73 -19.15 -52.60 -47.58
C THR A 73 -20.18 -53.70 -47.82
N PHE A 74 -20.62 -53.84 -49.06
CA PHE A 74 -21.58 -54.86 -49.50
C PHE A 74 -20.90 -55.98 -50.29
N SER A 75 -21.58 -57.12 -50.44
CA SER A 75 -21.12 -58.28 -51.23
C SER A 75 -20.96 -57.98 -52.73
N GLU A 76 -21.56 -56.90 -53.21
CA GLU A 76 -21.58 -56.48 -54.61
C GLU A 76 -21.80 -54.96 -54.75
N ALA A 77 -21.72 -54.44 -55.97
CA ALA A 77 -21.90 -53.01 -56.25
C ALA A 77 -23.34 -52.57 -56.01
N ILE A 78 -23.53 -51.42 -55.36
CA ILE A 78 -24.85 -50.87 -55.05
C ILE A 78 -25.23 -49.72 -55.98
N ASP A 79 -26.52 -49.53 -56.22
CA ASP A 79 -27.05 -48.35 -56.92
C ASP A 79 -26.90 -47.11 -56.02
N ALA A 80 -26.13 -46.14 -56.49
CA ALA A 80 -25.85 -44.89 -55.78
C ALA A 80 -27.12 -44.11 -55.40
N SER A 81 -28.21 -44.23 -56.18
CA SER A 81 -29.48 -43.58 -55.87
C SER A 81 -30.18 -44.17 -54.64
N SER A 82 -29.83 -45.41 -54.28
CA SER A 82 -30.40 -46.14 -53.15
C SER A 82 -29.67 -45.88 -51.82
N TRP A 83 -28.52 -45.21 -51.84
CA TRP A 83 -27.74 -44.81 -50.67
C TRP A 83 -28.03 -43.34 -50.32
N SER A 84 -28.95 -43.10 -49.39
CA SER A 84 -29.44 -41.76 -49.09
C SER A 84 -29.91 -41.62 -47.64
N ALA A 85 -30.23 -40.39 -47.24
CA ALA A 85 -30.86 -40.07 -45.96
C ALA A 85 -32.25 -40.72 -45.75
N SER A 86 -32.80 -41.46 -46.71
CA SER A 86 -34.04 -42.24 -46.53
C SER A 86 -33.77 -43.70 -46.19
N THR A 87 -32.62 -44.23 -46.61
CA THR A 87 -32.24 -45.64 -46.47
C THR A 87 -31.15 -45.85 -45.44
N VAL A 88 -30.43 -44.82 -45.05
CA VAL A 88 -29.38 -44.86 -44.04
C VAL A 88 -29.67 -43.79 -43.00
N GLN A 89 -29.89 -44.22 -41.76
CA GLN A 89 -30.19 -43.35 -40.63
C GLN A 89 -29.11 -43.48 -39.58
N VAL A 90 -28.66 -42.35 -39.04
CA VAL A 90 -27.83 -42.29 -37.84
C VAL A 90 -28.67 -41.66 -36.73
N THR A 91 -28.65 -42.27 -35.55
CA THR A 91 -29.42 -41.81 -34.38
C THR A 91 -29.10 -40.34 -34.08
N GLY A 92 -30.11 -39.58 -33.65
CA GLY A 92 -29.97 -38.13 -33.46
C GLY A 92 -30.19 -37.31 -34.73
N GLY A 93 -30.45 -37.95 -35.88
CA GLY A 93 -30.77 -37.24 -37.13
C GLY A 93 -29.56 -36.47 -37.69
N VAL A 94 -28.37 -37.05 -37.53
CA VAL A 94 -27.11 -36.47 -38.00
C VAL A 94 -27.19 -36.17 -39.50
N SER A 95 -26.98 -34.90 -39.86
CA SER A 95 -26.91 -34.47 -41.26
C SER A 95 -25.55 -34.79 -41.88
N GLY A 96 -25.49 -34.93 -43.20
CA GLY A 96 -24.24 -35.21 -43.89
C GLY A 96 -24.42 -35.47 -45.38
N SER A 97 -23.36 -35.98 -46.00
CA SER A 97 -23.35 -36.33 -47.42
C SER A 97 -23.24 -37.84 -47.61
N PHE A 98 -23.80 -38.32 -48.72
CA PHE A 98 -23.84 -39.73 -49.07
C PHE A 98 -23.07 -39.93 -50.38
N SER A 99 -22.19 -40.93 -50.42
CA SER A 99 -21.42 -41.30 -51.60
C SER A 99 -21.33 -42.82 -51.74
N VAL A 100 -21.15 -43.29 -52.96
CA VAL A 100 -20.96 -44.72 -53.25
C VAL A 100 -19.75 -44.88 -54.15
N THR A 101 -18.86 -45.82 -53.81
CA THR A 101 -17.73 -46.23 -54.65
C THR A 101 -17.75 -47.76 -54.77
N GLY A 102 -18.17 -48.26 -55.94
CA GLY A 102 -18.32 -49.70 -56.18
C GLY A 102 -19.33 -50.34 -55.22
N SER A 103 -18.85 -51.23 -54.36
CA SER A 103 -19.65 -51.93 -53.34
C SER A 103 -19.65 -51.24 -51.97
N THR A 104 -19.12 -50.02 -51.85
CA THR A 104 -19.03 -49.30 -50.57
C THR A 104 -19.89 -48.06 -50.58
N GLY A 105 -20.88 -47.99 -49.68
CA GLY A 105 -21.62 -46.77 -49.36
C GLY A 105 -20.96 -46.04 -48.19
N THR A 106 -20.79 -44.72 -48.30
CA THR A 106 -20.23 -43.87 -47.24
C THR A 106 -21.17 -42.72 -46.92
N PHE A 107 -21.40 -42.50 -45.64
CA PHE A 107 -22.05 -41.34 -45.07
C PHE A 107 -21.01 -40.52 -44.32
N THR A 108 -20.84 -39.26 -44.70
CA THR A 108 -19.90 -38.34 -44.06
C THR A 108 -20.70 -37.30 -43.28
N PRO A 109 -20.72 -37.37 -41.94
CA PRO A 109 -21.39 -36.39 -41.08
C PRO A 109 -20.93 -34.96 -41.35
N SER A 110 -21.86 -34.01 -41.33
CA SER A 110 -21.60 -32.58 -41.34
C SER A 110 -22.75 -31.86 -40.62
N PRO A 111 -22.54 -31.29 -39.41
CA PRO A 111 -21.27 -31.20 -38.68
C PRO A 111 -20.72 -32.56 -38.21
N ALA A 112 -19.49 -32.56 -37.66
CA ALA A 112 -18.90 -33.74 -37.04
C ALA A 112 -19.81 -34.29 -35.92
N LEU A 113 -19.59 -35.55 -35.55
CA LEU A 113 -20.35 -36.20 -34.47
C LEU A 113 -20.06 -35.52 -33.11
N ASP A 114 -20.98 -35.66 -32.17
CA ASP A 114 -20.81 -35.16 -30.82
C ASP A 114 -19.84 -36.06 -30.03
N TYR A 115 -19.04 -35.47 -29.15
CA TYR A 115 -18.14 -36.19 -28.26
C TYR A 115 -18.91 -37.01 -27.20
N GLY A 116 -18.31 -38.11 -26.76
CA GLY A 116 -18.80 -38.96 -25.67
C GLY A 116 -20.22 -39.51 -25.89
N SER A 117 -20.64 -39.63 -27.14
CA SER A 117 -22.01 -39.96 -27.54
C SER A 117 -22.08 -41.33 -28.19
N GLU A 118 -23.18 -42.04 -27.94
CA GLU A 118 -23.47 -43.33 -28.58
C GLU A 118 -24.37 -43.11 -29.81
N TYR A 119 -23.92 -43.60 -30.97
CA TYR A 119 -24.67 -43.55 -32.21
C TYR A 119 -25.06 -44.95 -32.66
N SER A 120 -26.33 -45.11 -33.05
CA SER A 120 -26.78 -46.30 -33.77
C SER A 120 -27.05 -45.95 -35.23
N VAL A 121 -26.51 -46.77 -36.15
CA VAL A 121 -26.70 -46.66 -37.59
C VAL A 121 -27.66 -47.74 -38.05
N THR A 122 -28.67 -47.38 -38.84
CA THR A 122 -29.59 -48.32 -39.48
C THR A 122 -29.53 -48.18 -40.99
N VAL A 123 -29.15 -49.26 -41.67
CA VAL A 123 -29.24 -49.41 -43.12
C VAL A 123 -30.52 -50.18 -43.42
N GLY A 124 -31.51 -49.49 -43.96
CA GLY A 124 -32.81 -50.04 -44.31
C GLY A 124 -32.80 -50.90 -45.57
N THR A 125 -33.86 -51.67 -45.76
CA THR A 125 -34.04 -52.58 -46.91
C THR A 125 -34.21 -51.86 -48.25
N GLY A 126 -34.24 -50.53 -48.28
CA GLY A 126 -34.34 -49.75 -49.53
C GLY A 126 -33.03 -49.66 -50.32
N VAL A 127 -31.88 -50.03 -49.74
CA VAL A 127 -30.60 -50.15 -50.46
C VAL A 127 -30.68 -51.30 -51.45
N ARG A 128 -30.24 -51.10 -52.69
CA ARG A 128 -30.30 -52.10 -53.77
C ARG A 128 -29.02 -52.15 -54.60
N ASP A 129 -28.80 -53.29 -55.24
CA ASP A 129 -27.74 -53.45 -56.24
C ASP A 129 -28.07 -52.74 -57.57
N LEU A 130 -27.18 -52.85 -58.56
CA LEU A 130 -27.39 -52.30 -59.91
C LEU A 130 -28.46 -53.02 -60.73
N ALA A 131 -28.84 -54.24 -60.35
CA ALA A 131 -29.91 -55.03 -60.97
C ALA A 131 -31.29 -54.74 -60.35
N GLY A 132 -31.33 -54.02 -59.22
CA GLY A 132 -32.53 -53.62 -58.51
C GLY A 132 -32.91 -54.53 -57.33
N ASN A 133 -32.11 -55.54 -56.96
CA ASN A 133 -32.42 -56.39 -55.82
C ASN A 133 -32.14 -55.64 -54.51
N THR A 134 -33.12 -55.64 -53.61
CA THR A 134 -33.06 -54.90 -52.34
C THR A 134 -32.42 -55.71 -51.23
N LEU A 135 -31.71 -55.04 -50.32
CA LEU A 135 -31.17 -55.63 -49.09
C LEU A 135 -32.26 -56.41 -48.33
N ARG A 136 -31.99 -57.69 -48.03
CA ARG A 136 -33.00 -58.65 -47.53
C ARG A 136 -33.56 -58.29 -46.13
N SER A 137 -32.74 -57.68 -45.28
CA SER A 137 -33.12 -57.25 -43.93
C SER A 137 -32.33 -56.00 -43.57
N ALA A 138 -32.95 -55.10 -42.80
CA ALA A 138 -32.23 -53.95 -42.29
C ALA A 138 -31.03 -54.39 -41.43
N HIS A 139 -29.93 -53.66 -41.53
CA HIS A 139 -28.73 -53.88 -40.74
C HIS A 139 -28.54 -52.72 -39.78
N THR A 140 -28.41 -53.03 -38.49
CA THR A 140 -28.24 -52.02 -37.43
C THR A 140 -27.05 -52.37 -36.57
N TRP A 141 -26.23 -51.37 -36.23
CA TRP A 141 -25.14 -51.49 -35.26
C TRP A 141 -24.95 -50.16 -34.53
N SER A 142 -24.20 -50.19 -33.43
CA SER A 142 -23.87 -48.99 -32.65
C SER A 142 -22.37 -48.81 -32.51
N PHE A 143 -21.95 -47.59 -32.20
CA PHE A 143 -20.59 -47.23 -31.80
C PHE A 143 -20.63 -45.99 -30.89
N GLY A 144 -19.60 -45.83 -30.06
CA GLY A 144 -19.41 -44.65 -29.20
C GLY A 144 -18.28 -43.76 -29.69
N THR A 145 -18.45 -42.45 -29.59
CA THR A 145 -17.40 -41.47 -29.91
C THR A 145 -16.43 -41.25 -28.74
N GLU A 146 -15.24 -40.75 -29.05
CA GLU A 146 -14.28 -40.32 -28.04
C GLU A 146 -14.85 -39.22 -27.13
N PRO A 147 -14.48 -39.17 -25.84
CA PRO A 147 -14.90 -38.08 -24.96
C PRO A 147 -14.14 -36.78 -25.29
N ASN A 148 -14.77 -35.64 -24.99
CA ASN A 148 -14.10 -34.35 -25.00
C ASN A 148 -13.28 -34.19 -23.72
N VAL A 149 -12.04 -33.72 -23.85
CA VAL A 149 -11.12 -33.48 -22.74
C VAL A 149 -10.98 -31.98 -22.55
N GLU A 150 -10.93 -31.53 -21.31
CA GLU A 150 -10.70 -30.12 -21.00
C GLU A 150 -9.32 -29.67 -21.52
N PRO A 151 -9.22 -28.49 -22.17
CA PRO A 151 -7.94 -28.00 -22.63
C PRO A 151 -7.06 -27.56 -21.46
N VAL A 152 -5.75 -27.45 -21.70
CA VAL A 152 -4.77 -27.02 -20.70
C VAL A 152 -4.25 -25.63 -21.07
N ALA A 153 -4.49 -24.66 -20.19
CA ALA A 153 -3.91 -23.32 -20.29
C ALA A 153 -2.45 -23.33 -19.85
N VAL A 154 -1.60 -22.61 -20.60
CA VAL A 154 -0.22 -22.32 -20.21
C VAL A 154 0.04 -20.84 -20.47
N ALA A 155 0.08 -20.06 -19.39
CA ALA A 155 0.22 -18.60 -19.39
C ALA A 155 1.66 -18.11 -19.64
N GLY A 156 2.63 -19.03 -19.56
CA GLY A 156 4.06 -18.76 -19.72
C GLY A 156 4.76 -18.39 -18.40
N ALA A 157 6.08 -18.24 -18.46
CA ALA A 157 6.88 -17.87 -17.29
C ALA A 157 6.66 -16.40 -16.89
N GLU A 158 6.88 -16.11 -15.61
CA GLU A 158 6.93 -14.74 -15.09
C GLU A 158 7.97 -13.90 -15.83
N ARG A 159 7.76 -12.59 -15.85
CA ARG A 159 8.63 -11.68 -16.60
C ARG A 159 8.72 -10.31 -15.97
N ASP A 160 9.75 -9.59 -16.41
CA ASP A 160 9.94 -8.19 -16.11
C ASP A 160 9.73 -7.35 -17.37
N VAL A 161 9.09 -6.20 -17.22
CA VAL A 161 8.84 -5.24 -18.29
C VAL A 161 9.16 -3.84 -17.80
N VAL A 162 9.66 -2.99 -18.69
CA VAL A 162 9.97 -1.60 -18.36
C VAL A 162 8.68 -0.77 -18.34
N VAL A 163 8.55 0.14 -17.38
CA VAL A 163 7.45 1.12 -17.31
C VAL A 163 7.16 1.75 -18.67
N LYS A 164 5.88 1.94 -19.01
CA LYS A 164 5.39 2.55 -20.27
C LYS A 164 5.79 1.82 -21.56
N THR A 165 6.45 0.67 -21.51
CA THR A 165 6.77 -0.13 -22.70
C THR A 165 5.66 -1.15 -23.00
N ASN A 166 5.64 -1.66 -24.23
CA ASN A 166 4.66 -2.68 -24.63
C ASN A 166 5.10 -4.07 -24.17
N ALA A 167 4.21 -4.75 -23.45
CA ALA A 167 4.36 -6.15 -23.02
C ALA A 167 3.46 -7.06 -23.86
N THR A 168 3.88 -8.31 -24.08
CA THR A 168 3.15 -9.29 -24.91
C THR A 168 2.88 -10.59 -24.16
N LEU A 169 1.64 -10.87 -23.79
CA LEU A 169 1.27 -12.18 -23.22
C LEU A 169 1.50 -13.30 -24.24
N ASP A 170 1.76 -14.53 -23.78
CA ASP A 170 2.07 -15.65 -24.67
C ASP A 170 1.43 -16.94 -24.20
N GLY A 171 0.28 -17.26 -24.80
CA GLY A 171 -0.48 -18.47 -24.50
C GLY A 171 -0.13 -19.63 -25.43
N THR A 172 0.88 -19.51 -26.28
CA THR A 172 1.19 -20.53 -27.32
C THR A 172 1.55 -21.91 -26.77
N GLY A 173 1.85 -22.03 -25.47
CA GLY A 173 2.05 -23.31 -24.80
C GLY A 173 0.75 -24.05 -24.47
N SER A 174 -0.42 -23.42 -24.63
CA SER A 174 -1.72 -24.03 -24.33
C SER A 174 -2.09 -25.07 -25.38
N SER A 175 -2.77 -26.14 -24.96
CA SER A 175 -3.08 -27.27 -25.85
C SER A 175 -4.42 -27.91 -25.52
N ASP A 176 -5.03 -28.49 -26.54
CA ASP A 176 -6.20 -29.35 -26.45
C ASP A 176 -5.84 -30.80 -26.81
N ALA A 177 -6.32 -31.77 -26.05
CA ALA A 177 -6.00 -33.17 -26.28
C ALA A 177 -6.74 -33.77 -27.48
N ASN A 178 -7.91 -33.22 -27.83
CA ASN A 178 -8.71 -33.62 -28.98
C ASN A 178 -8.32 -32.86 -30.27
N GLY A 179 -7.41 -31.88 -30.17
CA GLY A 179 -6.90 -31.10 -31.31
C GLY A 179 -7.83 -29.96 -31.76
N GLN A 180 -8.78 -29.56 -30.92
CA GLN A 180 -9.70 -28.46 -31.21
C GLN A 180 -8.99 -27.10 -31.23
N ALA A 181 -9.54 -26.19 -32.03
CA ALA A 181 -9.07 -24.81 -32.05
C ALA A 181 -9.42 -24.12 -30.73
N LEU A 182 -8.42 -23.50 -30.12
CA LEU A 182 -8.57 -22.82 -28.83
C LEU A 182 -8.90 -21.33 -28.99
N THR A 183 -9.76 -20.86 -28.10
CA THR A 183 -9.98 -19.45 -27.80
C THR A 183 -9.29 -19.09 -26.48
N TYR A 184 -8.84 -17.84 -26.34
CA TYR A 184 -7.95 -17.41 -25.27
C TYR A 184 -8.51 -16.16 -24.60
N THR A 185 -8.69 -16.23 -23.27
CA THR A 185 -9.13 -15.10 -22.45
C THR A 185 -8.14 -14.88 -21.32
N TRP A 186 -7.55 -13.69 -21.29
CA TRP A 186 -6.62 -13.23 -20.27
C TRP A 186 -7.32 -12.24 -19.35
N THR A 187 -7.72 -12.68 -18.17
CA THR A 187 -8.36 -11.81 -17.18
C THR A 187 -7.29 -11.16 -16.31
N GLN A 188 -7.29 -9.84 -16.21
CA GLN A 188 -6.42 -9.16 -15.26
C GLN A 188 -7.00 -9.35 -13.85
N VAL A 189 -6.24 -9.99 -12.96
CA VAL A 189 -6.67 -10.33 -11.60
C VAL A 189 -5.99 -9.48 -10.52
N PHE A 190 -4.92 -8.77 -10.87
CA PHE A 190 -4.17 -7.93 -9.93
C PHE A 190 -3.49 -6.75 -10.64
N GLY A 191 -3.23 -5.68 -9.88
CA GLY A 191 -2.42 -4.54 -10.30
C GLY A 191 -3.19 -3.39 -10.95
N THR A 192 -2.45 -2.38 -11.42
CA THR A 192 -3.02 -1.25 -12.18
C THR A 192 -3.65 -1.76 -13.47
N ASP A 193 -4.88 -1.35 -13.77
CA ASP A 193 -5.57 -1.74 -14.99
C ASP A 193 -4.78 -1.36 -16.25
N VAL A 194 -4.43 -2.36 -17.05
CA VAL A 194 -3.73 -2.23 -18.34
C VAL A 194 -4.61 -2.68 -19.51
N THR A 195 -5.88 -3.01 -19.25
CA THR A 195 -6.84 -3.50 -20.25
C THR A 195 -7.73 -2.39 -20.80
N GLY A 196 -7.55 -1.14 -20.37
CA GLY A 196 -8.38 0.00 -20.78
C GLY A 196 -9.81 -0.09 -20.24
N GLY A 197 -9.99 -0.70 -19.07
CA GLY A 197 -11.26 -0.90 -18.39
C GLY A 197 -12.02 -2.16 -18.79
N ALA A 198 -11.51 -2.96 -19.72
CA ALA A 198 -12.17 -4.19 -20.18
C ALA A 198 -12.09 -5.34 -19.15
N GLY A 199 -11.12 -5.29 -18.23
CA GLY A 199 -10.80 -6.35 -17.27
C GLY A 199 -10.15 -7.58 -17.89
N SER A 200 -10.12 -7.69 -19.23
CA SER A 200 -9.54 -8.82 -19.94
C SER A 200 -8.98 -8.46 -21.31
N LEU A 201 -8.09 -9.30 -21.82
CA LEU A 201 -7.54 -9.28 -23.18
C LEU A 201 -7.83 -10.63 -23.86
N SER A 202 -7.90 -10.65 -25.19
CA SER A 202 -8.18 -11.86 -25.96
C SER A 202 -7.13 -12.16 -27.02
N GLY A 203 -7.02 -13.44 -27.38
CA GLY A 203 -6.09 -13.94 -28.39
C GLY A 203 -4.88 -14.64 -27.81
N VAL A 204 -4.10 -15.28 -28.69
CA VAL A 204 -2.96 -16.12 -28.31
C VAL A 204 -1.82 -15.27 -27.72
N ARG A 205 -1.57 -14.09 -28.29
CA ARG A 205 -0.49 -13.17 -27.90
C ARG A 205 -0.95 -11.71 -27.78
N PRO A 206 -1.88 -11.38 -26.87
CA PRO A 206 -2.31 -10.00 -26.72
C PRO A 206 -1.19 -9.14 -26.13
N THR A 207 -1.29 -7.83 -26.37
CA THR A 207 -0.32 -6.86 -25.87
C THR A 207 -0.99 -5.80 -25.00
N PHE A 208 -0.22 -5.24 -24.07
CA PHE A 208 -0.64 -4.11 -23.26
C PHE A 208 0.53 -3.17 -23.00
N THR A 209 0.23 -1.90 -22.69
CA THR A 209 1.24 -0.93 -22.26
C THR A 209 1.45 -1.04 -20.76
N ALA A 210 2.69 -1.28 -20.32
CA ALA A 210 3.02 -1.35 -18.91
C ALA A 210 2.70 -0.02 -18.19
N PRO A 211 2.28 -0.06 -16.91
CA PRO A 211 2.01 1.13 -16.12
C PRO A 211 3.18 2.12 -16.06
N GLU A 212 2.87 3.37 -15.69
CA GLU A 212 3.89 4.42 -15.50
C GLU A 212 4.73 4.23 -14.24
N LEU A 213 4.20 3.54 -13.22
CA LEU A 213 4.86 3.32 -11.94
C LEU A 213 5.31 1.87 -11.81
N VAL A 214 6.39 1.67 -11.05
CA VAL A 214 6.85 0.35 -10.62
C VAL A 214 5.73 -0.37 -9.86
N GLY A 215 5.48 -1.62 -10.22
CA GLY A 215 4.36 -2.40 -9.71
C GLY A 215 4.36 -3.83 -10.23
N THR A 216 3.27 -4.53 -9.96
CA THR A 216 3.03 -5.88 -10.47
C THR A 216 1.65 -5.94 -11.10
N VAL A 217 1.54 -6.61 -12.25
CA VAL A 217 0.28 -6.94 -12.92
C VAL A 217 0.20 -8.45 -13.04
N VAL A 218 -0.95 -9.05 -12.70
CA VAL A 218 -1.15 -10.50 -12.83
C VAL A 218 -2.33 -10.76 -13.76
N PHE A 219 -2.14 -11.69 -14.68
CA PHE A 219 -3.19 -12.20 -15.55
C PHE A 219 -3.45 -13.68 -15.29
N ALA A 220 -4.71 -14.08 -15.38
CA ALA A 220 -5.14 -15.47 -15.46
C ALA A 220 -5.57 -15.79 -16.90
N LEU A 221 -4.93 -16.78 -17.52
CA LEU A 221 -5.30 -17.33 -18.80
C LEU A 221 -6.29 -18.48 -18.61
N VAL A 222 -7.43 -18.38 -19.31
CA VAL A 222 -8.33 -19.51 -19.55
C VAL A 222 -8.42 -19.74 -21.05
N VAL A 223 -8.27 -20.99 -21.48
CA VAL A 223 -8.49 -21.40 -22.86
C VAL A 223 -9.75 -22.25 -22.99
N SER A 224 -10.45 -22.15 -24.12
CA SER A 224 -11.65 -22.96 -24.39
C SER A 224 -11.61 -23.50 -25.82
N ASP A 225 -11.98 -24.77 -25.96
CA ASP A 225 -12.15 -25.51 -27.22
C ASP A 225 -13.56 -25.34 -27.84
N GLY A 226 -14.40 -24.48 -27.23
CA GLY A 226 -15.80 -24.25 -27.61
C GLY A 226 -16.82 -25.14 -26.88
N LEU A 227 -16.38 -26.17 -26.17
CA LEU A 227 -17.23 -27.12 -25.42
C LEU A 227 -16.92 -27.08 -23.91
N LEU A 228 -15.63 -27.10 -23.56
CA LEU A 228 -15.08 -27.00 -22.22
C LEU A 228 -14.13 -25.81 -22.12
N SER A 229 -13.85 -25.40 -20.89
CA SER A 229 -12.88 -24.35 -20.57
C SER A 229 -11.88 -24.89 -19.57
N SER A 230 -10.62 -24.51 -19.74
CA SER A 230 -9.53 -24.91 -18.85
C SER A 230 -9.67 -24.32 -17.45
N ALA A 231 -9.03 -24.96 -16.47
CA ALA A 231 -8.57 -24.31 -15.26
C ALA A 231 -7.68 -23.09 -15.60
N PRO A 232 -7.71 -22.02 -14.79
CA PRO A 232 -6.89 -20.85 -15.05
C PRO A 232 -5.41 -21.13 -14.74
N ASP A 233 -4.52 -20.66 -15.62
CA ASP A 233 -3.09 -20.55 -15.34
C ASP A 233 -2.68 -19.08 -15.23
N THR A 234 -1.77 -18.74 -14.31
CA THR A 234 -1.47 -17.34 -13.97
C THR A 234 -0.07 -16.94 -14.35
N ILE A 235 0.08 -15.70 -14.83
CA ILE A 235 1.37 -15.08 -15.09
C ILE A 235 1.51 -13.76 -14.33
N GLN A 236 2.62 -13.64 -13.59
CA GLN A 236 3.05 -12.39 -12.96
C GLN A 236 3.94 -11.58 -13.91
N VAL A 237 3.63 -10.30 -14.06
CA VAL A 237 4.43 -9.33 -14.82
C VAL A 237 4.88 -8.24 -13.86
N ASN A 238 6.19 -8.20 -13.58
CA ASN A 238 6.78 -7.15 -12.76
C ASN A 238 7.16 -5.96 -13.63
N VAL A 239 6.76 -4.78 -13.19
CA VAL A 239 7.00 -3.53 -13.89
C VAL A 239 8.15 -2.82 -13.18
N VAL A 240 9.27 -2.65 -13.88
CA VAL A 240 10.51 -2.06 -13.38
C VAL A 240 10.89 -0.84 -14.21
N THR A 241 11.81 0.00 -13.73
CA THR A 241 12.28 1.15 -14.55
C THR A 241 13.39 0.76 -15.51
N ASP A 242 14.16 -0.27 -15.18
CA ASP A 242 15.24 -0.83 -15.98
C ASP A 242 15.37 -2.33 -15.68
N LEU A 243 15.61 -3.13 -16.72
CA LEU A 243 15.81 -4.57 -16.61
C LEU A 243 17.25 -4.93 -16.22
N ALA A 244 18.22 -4.05 -16.45
CA ALA A 244 19.64 -4.34 -16.29
C ALA A 244 20.19 -4.02 -14.88
N THR A 245 19.57 -3.07 -14.16
CA THR A 245 20.15 -2.43 -12.96
C THR A 245 19.29 -2.58 -11.70
N GLY A 246 18.30 -3.49 -11.72
CA GLY A 246 17.45 -3.76 -10.55
C GLY A 246 18.19 -4.51 -9.44
N VAL A 247 18.25 -3.93 -8.25
CA VAL A 247 18.90 -4.52 -7.06
C VAL A 247 17.85 -4.90 -6.02
N TYR A 248 17.92 -6.13 -5.53
CA TYR A 248 16.94 -6.71 -4.63
C TYR A 248 17.52 -6.87 -3.23
N ALA A 249 16.80 -6.39 -2.21
CA ALA A 249 17.16 -6.60 -0.81
C ALA A 249 16.00 -7.16 0.00
N SER A 250 16.33 -8.01 0.97
CA SER A 250 15.42 -8.63 1.91
C SER A 250 16.08 -8.71 3.29
N PRO A 251 15.35 -8.52 4.41
CA PRO A 251 15.95 -8.67 5.74
C PRO A 251 16.48 -10.08 6.03
N SER A 252 16.00 -11.09 5.29
CA SER A 252 16.50 -12.48 5.33
C SER A 252 17.68 -12.76 4.40
N GLY A 253 18.11 -11.78 3.60
CA GLY A 253 19.20 -11.90 2.63
C GLY A 253 20.60 -11.90 3.25
N ASN A 254 21.61 -11.76 2.41
CA ASN A 254 23.03 -11.66 2.80
C ASN A 254 23.73 -10.59 1.96
N ASP A 255 24.49 -9.69 2.60
CA ASP A 255 25.21 -8.60 1.90
C ASP A 255 26.37 -9.09 1.01
N SER A 256 26.71 -10.39 1.06
CA SER A 256 27.64 -11.02 0.13
C SER A 256 26.96 -11.55 -1.14
N ASN A 257 25.63 -11.47 -1.22
CA ASN A 257 24.88 -11.93 -2.39
C ASN A 257 25.00 -10.92 -3.55
N ASP A 258 24.59 -11.35 -4.75
CA ASP A 258 24.62 -10.55 -5.97
C ASP A 258 23.48 -9.53 -6.09
N GLY A 259 22.52 -9.54 -5.16
CA GLY A 259 21.39 -8.61 -5.17
C GLY A 259 20.32 -8.97 -6.19
N THR A 260 20.19 -10.24 -6.57
CA THR A 260 19.09 -10.75 -7.41
C THR A 260 17.88 -11.18 -6.57
N ARG A 261 16.71 -11.41 -7.20
CA ARG A 261 15.53 -11.96 -6.50
C ARG A 261 15.80 -13.29 -5.81
N ALA A 262 16.63 -14.14 -6.42
CA ALA A 262 16.99 -15.45 -5.90
C ALA A 262 18.08 -15.38 -4.81
N SER A 263 18.86 -14.31 -4.78
CA SER A 263 19.93 -14.07 -3.82
C SER A 263 19.97 -12.59 -3.42
N PRO A 264 18.99 -12.13 -2.62
CA PRO A 264 18.89 -10.71 -2.28
C PRO A 264 19.95 -10.29 -1.26
N LEU A 265 20.33 -9.02 -1.31
CA LEU A 265 21.16 -8.38 -0.28
C LEU A 265 20.39 -8.26 1.03
N ARG A 266 21.09 -8.14 2.17
CA ARG A 266 20.43 -8.05 3.48
C ARG A 266 20.05 -6.63 3.85
N THR A 267 20.92 -5.68 3.53
CA THR A 267 20.83 -4.27 3.94
C THR A 267 20.51 -3.36 2.76
N ILE A 268 19.79 -2.28 3.04
CA ILE A 268 19.51 -1.21 2.08
C ILE A 268 20.81 -0.50 1.70
N ALA A 269 21.72 -0.30 2.67
CA ALA A 269 23.02 0.29 2.39
C ALA A 269 23.85 -0.50 1.35
N ALA A 270 23.90 -1.84 1.45
CA ALA A 270 24.58 -2.68 0.47
C ALA A 270 23.90 -2.59 -0.90
N ALA A 271 22.56 -2.59 -0.93
CA ALA A 271 21.81 -2.49 -2.19
C ALA A 271 22.02 -1.16 -2.90
N ILE A 272 22.02 -0.05 -2.16
CA ILE A 272 22.35 1.27 -2.72
C ILE A 272 23.77 1.31 -3.25
N ALA A 273 24.73 0.75 -2.52
CA ALA A 273 26.13 0.71 -2.96
C ALA A 273 26.31 -0.11 -4.25
N LEU A 274 25.59 -1.23 -4.38
CA LEU A 274 25.60 -2.04 -5.59
C LEU A 274 24.98 -1.27 -6.77
N GLY A 275 23.79 -0.66 -6.60
CA GLY A 275 23.15 0.15 -7.64
C GLY A 275 24.03 1.33 -8.09
N GLU A 276 24.69 2.02 -7.15
CA GLU A 276 25.66 3.08 -7.46
C GLU A 276 26.83 2.54 -8.32
N SER A 277 27.35 1.35 -7.99
CA SER A 277 28.45 0.72 -8.74
C SER A 277 28.07 0.31 -10.16
N GLN A 278 26.78 0.10 -10.42
CA GLN A 278 26.23 -0.25 -11.75
C GLN A 278 25.93 0.99 -12.61
N GLY A 279 26.20 2.20 -12.10
CA GLY A 279 25.93 3.46 -12.79
C GLY A 279 24.54 4.05 -12.53
N GLY A 280 23.87 3.59 -11.45
CA GLY A 280 22.47 3.86 -11.15
C GLY A 280 21.68 2.55 -11.11
N GLY A 281 20.48 2.58 -10.52
CA GLY A 281 19.64 1.39 -10.43
C GLY A 281 18.57 1.49 -9.35
N ASP A 282 17.44 0.84 -9.57
CA ASP A 282 16.36 0.80 -8.58
C ASP A 282 16.63 -0.29 -7.55
N VAL A 283 16.41 0.04 -6.28
CA VAL A 283 16.42 -0.92 -5.17
C VAL A 283 14.99 -1.34 -4.85
N TYR A 284 14.72 -2.63 -4.98
CA TYR A 284 13.46 -3.28 -4.65
C TYR A 284 13.58 -3.99 -3.30
N LEU A 285 12.77 -3.55 -2.35
CA LEU A 285 12.85 -3.97 -0.95
C LEU A 285 11.69 -4.90 -0.61
N ALA A 286 12.03 -6.14 -0.26
CA ALA A 286 11.06 -7.07 0.31
C ALA A 286 10.51 -6.55 1.64
N ALA A 287 9.30 -6.98 1.99
CA ALA A 287 8.65 -6.67 3.25
C ALA A 287 9.46 -7.18 4.44
N GLY A 288 9.31 -6.47 5.56
CA GLY A 288 10.05 -6.73 6.78
C GLY A 288 10.75 -5.47 7.30
N SER A 289 11.61 -5.63 8.30
CA SER A 289 12.23 -4.52 9.03
C SER A 289 13.72 -4.41 8.74
N TYR A 290 14.13 -3.23 8.29
CA TYR A 290 15.52 -2.84 8.06
C TYR A 290 15.92 -1.86 9.17
N GLY A 291 16.67 -2.37 10.13
CA GLY A 291 17.15 -1.61 11.29
C GLY A 291 18.39 -0.78 10.98
N GLU A 292 18.29 0.14 10.02
CA GLU A 292 19.40 0.98 9.58
C GLU A 292 18.94 2.39 9.18
N SER A 293 19.83 3.37 9.31
CA SER A 293 19.64 4.67 8.67
C SER A 293 20.09 4.61 7.22
N VAL A 294 19.26 5.09 6.30
CA VAL A 294 19.53 5.04 4.85
C VAL A 294 20.12 6.35 4.35
N THR A 295 21.17 6.27 3.54
CA THR A 295 21.73 7.41 2.82
C THR A 295 21.45 7.25 1.33
N LEU A 296 20.62 8.12 0.78
CA LEU A 296 20.25 8.08 -0.64
C LEU A 296 21.42 8.49 -1.55
N ARG A 297 21.37 8.01 -2.79
CA ARG A 297 22.33 8.32 -3.87
C ARG A 297 21.57 8.74 -5.12
N THR A 298 22.17 9.65 -5.89
CA THR A 298 21.63 10.09 -7.19
C THR A 298 21.46 8.89 -8.13
N GLY A 299 20.33 8.84 -8.84
CA GLY A 299 20.01 7.74 -9.78
C GLY A 299 19.71 6.39 -9.12
N VAL A 300 19.59 6.33 -7.78
CA VAL A 300 19.23 5.10 -7.05
C VAL A 300 17.92 5.32 -6.31
N SER A 301 16.84 4.78 -6.87
CA SER A 301 15.50 4.87 -6.26
C SER A 301 15.22 3.70 -5.33
N LEU A 302 14.35 3.90 -4.35
CA LEU A 302 13.92 2.88 -3.39
C LEU A 302 12.43 2.59 -3.56
N TYR A 303 12.09 1.31 -3.70
CA TYR A 303 10.72 0.83 -3.77
C TYR A 303 10.50 -0.26 -2.72
N GLY A 304 9.65 0.01 -1.75
CA GLY A 304 9.12 -1.00 -0.83
C GLY A 304 7.86 -1.65 -1.35
N GLY A 305 7.38 -2.63 -0.59
CA GLY A 305 6.09 -3.26 -0.85
C GLY A 305 6.15 -4.64 -1.48
N PHE A 306 7.30 -5.31 -1.49
CA PHE A 306 7.47 -6.58 -2.20
C PHE A 306 7.29 -7.79 -1.28
N ASP A 307 6.54 -8.79 -1.73
CA ASP A 307 6.49 -10.10 -1.09
C ASP A 307 7.90 -10.74 -1.09
N PRO A 308 8.42 -11.24 0.05
CA PRO A 308 9.77 -11.80 0.14
C PRO A 308 9.95 -13.13 -0.61
N ALA A 309 8.87 -13.83 -0.97
CA ALA A 309 8.90 -15.10 -1.69
C ALA A 309 8.62 -14.90 -3.19
N THR A 310 7.60 -14.13 -3.54
CA THR A 310 7.14 -13.99 -4.94
C THR A 310 7.59 -12.71 -5.61
N TRP A 311 8.12 -11.75 -4.86
CA TRP A 311 8.42 -10.39 -5.34
C TRP A 311 7.22 -9.71 -6.02
N LEU A 312 6.00 -10.13 -5.68
CA LEU A 312 4.79 -9.41 -6.02
C LEU A 312 4.75 -8.11 -5.22
N ARG A 313 4.49 -6.99 -5.90
CA ARG A 313 4.45 -5.67 -5.25
C ARG A 313 3.03 -5.28 -4.84
N GLU A 314 2.78 -5.27 -3.53
CA GLU A 314 1.56 -4.75 -2.91
C GLU A 314 1.90 -4.01 -1.61
N PRO A 315 2.22 -2.69 -1.65
CA PRO A 315 2.73 -1.96 -0.48
C PRO A 315 1.80 -1.93 0.74
N SER A 316 0.49 -2.16 0.55
CA SER A 316 -0.49 -2.26 1.64
C SER A 316 -0.43 -3.58 2.40
N SER A 317 -0.05 -4.69 1.74
CA SER A 317 0.01 -6.03 2.33
C SER A 317 1.43 -6.40 2.76
N PHE A 318 2.42 -5.97 1.98
CA PHE A 318 3.82 -6.32 2.15
C PHE A 318 4.63 -5.12 2.65
N VAL A 319 4.43 -4.74 3.92
CA VAL A 319 5.00 -3.49 4.44
C VAL A 319 6.51 -3.59 4.67
N THR A 320 7.26 -2.74 3.96
CA THR A 320 8.70 -2.51 4.16
C THR A 320 8.92 -1.43 5.21
N HIS A 321 9.60 -1.76 6.31
CA HIS A 321 9.91 -0.85 7.40
C HIS A 321 11.39 -0.44 7.39
N ILE A 322 11.64 0.87 7.44
CA ILE A 322 12.96 1.43 7.71
C ILE A 322 12.93 2.01 9.12
N ASP A 323 13.56 1.32 10.07
CA ASP A 323 13.67 1.75 11.46
C ASP A 323 15.09 2.28 11.68
N GLY A 324 15.29 3.56 11.32
CA GLY A 324 16.58 4.22 11.40
C GLY A 324 16.84 4.93 12.73
N GLY A 325 18.02 5.53 12.86
CA GLY A 325 18.38 6.39 14.00
C GLY A 325 17.62 7.72 14.01
N GLU A 326 18.19 8.73 14.66
CA GLU A 326 17.55 10.05 14.82
C GLU A 326 17.20 10.71 13.48
N THR A 327 17.98 10.41 12.44
CA THR A 327 17.58 10.65 11.04
C THR A 327 17.47 9.32 10.31
N ALA A 328 16.26 8.92 9.95
CA ALA A 328 16.02 7.62 9.33
C ALA A 328 16.53 7.57 7.88
N ILE A 329 16.15 8.54 7.04
CA ILE A 329 16.66 8.69 5.68
C ILE A 329 17.35 10.05 5.53
N ARG A 330 18.52 10.07 4.89
CA ARG A 330 19.27 11.30 4.58
C ARG A 330 19.74 11.34 3.14
N GLY A 331 19.95 12.53 2.60
CA GLY A 331 20.60 12.73 1.31
C GLY A 331 20.93 14.18 1.03
N SER A 332 21.91 14.41 0.17
CA SER A 332 22.39 15.74 -0.19
C SER A 332 22.69 15.81 -1.68
N SER A 333 22.32 16.90 -2.33
CA SER A 333 22.59 17.14 -3.75
C SER A 333 22.12 15.99 -4.67
N LEU A 334 20.98 15.39 -4.33
CA LEU A 334 20.41 14.29 -5.10
C LEU A 334 19.75 14.80 -6.38
N SER A 335 19.73 13.95 -7.41
CA SER A 335 18.87 14.07 -8.60
C SER A 335 18.32 12.70 -9.00
N GLU A 336 17.11 12.69 -9.57
CA GLU A 336 16.48 11.48 -10.15
C GLU A 336 16.34 10.33 -9.14
N VAL A 337 15.79 10.64 -7.97
CA VAL A 337 15.56 9.65 -6.91
C VAL A 337 14.08 9.55 -6.59
N ARG A 338 13.55 8.34 -6.55
CA ARG A 338 12.22 8.06 -6.01
C ARG A 338 12.34 7.26 -4.71
N VAL A 339 11.48 7.57 -3.75
CA VAL A 339 11.30 6.80 -2.51
C VAL A 339 9.81 6.46 -2.43
N ASP A 340 9.45 5.20 -2.61
CA ASP A 340 8.06 4.77 -2.79
C ASP A 340 7.68 3.53 -1.97
N GLY A 341 6.53 3.56 -1.29
CA GLY A 341 5.95 2.36 -0.66
C GLY A 341 6.63 1.92 0.64
N LEU A 342 7.21 2.84 1.41
CA LEU A 342 7.96 2.54 2.64
C LEU A 342 7.26 3.07 3.89
N THR A 343 7.40 2.34 4.99
CA THR A 343 7.15 2.86 6.34
C THR A 343 8.47 3.28 6.97
N ILE A 344 8.68 4.58 7.16
CA ILE A 344 9.94 5.17 7.59
C ILE A 344 9.78 5.68 9.02
N ARG A 345 10.57 5.17 9.95
CA ARG A 345 10.56 5.57 11.35
C ARG A 345 11.94 5.99 11.82
N SER A 346 12.04 7.18 12.41
CA SER A 346 13.24 7.60 13.15
C SER A 346 13.19 7.14 14.60
N SER A 347 14.34 7.13 15.28
CA SER A 347 14.42 6.95 16.73
C SER A 347 14.10 8.25 17.48
N ASP A 348 13.83 8.16 18.78
CA ASP A 348 13.80 9.37 19.64
C ASP A 348 15.17 10.06 19.57
N ALA A 349 15.18 11.39 19.50
CA ALA A 349 16.40 12.17 19.49
C ALA A 349 16.93 12.39 20.92
N THR A 350 18.23 12.22 21.08
CA THR A 350 18.97 12.54 22.30
C THR A 350 19.43 13.99 22.32
N VAL A 351 19.65 14.57 21.13
CA VAL A 351 19.97 15.99 20.92
C VAL A 351 19.23 16.50 19.68
N GLY A 352 18.51 17.62 19.81
CA GLY A 352 17.81 18.26 18.69
C GLY A 352 16.62 17.44 18.17
N SER A 353 16.45 17.38 16.85
CA SER A 353 15.24 16.82 16.22
C SER A 353 15.38 15.36 15.79
N SER A 354 14.29 14.62 15.94
CA SER A 354 14.08 13.32 15.29
C SER A 354 13.43 13.55 13.92
N ILE A 355 14.05 13.03 12.87
CA ILE A 355 13.74 13.35 11.46
C ILE A 355 13.52 12.06 10.66
N GLY A 356 12.33 11.88 10.09
CA GLY A 356 12.07 10.78 9.16
C GLY A 356 12.91 10.85 7.88
N ILE A 357 12.86 11.98 7.15
CA ILE A 357 13.64 12.19 5.93
C ILE A 357 14.29 13.58 5.95
N ARG A 358 15.61 13.65 5.76
CA ARG A 358 16.37 14.91 5.63
C ARG A 358 17.07 15.00 4.28
N LEU A 359 16.63 15.93 3.43
CA LEU A 359 17.23 16.20 2.12
C LEU A 359 17.77 17.64 2.07
N THR A 360 18.99 17.83 1.55
CA THR A 360 19.61 19.16 1.44
C THR A 360 20.16 19.42 0.05
N GLY A 361 19.75 20.53 -0.58
CA GLY A 361 20.28 20.93 -1.90
C GLY A 361 19.96 19.96 -3.04
N SER A 362 18.92 19.13 -2.90
CA SER A 362 18.50 18.13 -3.88
C SER A 362 17.45 18.68 -4.85
N SER A 363 17.41 18.16 -6.07
CA SER A 363 16.40 18.44 -7.09
C SER A 363 15.80 17.13 -7.60
N VAL A 364 14.56 17.14 -8.11
CA VAL A 364 13.93 15.94 -8.72
C VAL A 364 13.96 14.71 -7.80
N VAL A 365 13.53 14.88 -6.55
CA VAL A 365 13.29 13.77 -5.62
C VAL A 365 11.79 13.59 -5.44
N VAL A 366 11.28 12.39 -5.69
CA VAL A 366 9.86 12.06 -5.52
C VAL A 366 9.69 11.16 -4.30
N VAL A 367 8.94 11.63 -3.31
CA VAL A 367 8.57 10.86 -2.11
C VAL A 367 7.06 10.60 -2.18
N SER A 368 6.67 9.34 -2.34
CA SER A 368 5.28 8.95 -2.63
C SER A 368 4.90 7.65 -1.93
N ASN A 369 3.62 7.49 -1.57
CA ASN A 369 3.12 6.25 -0.96
C ASN A 369 3.90 5.79 0.29
N ASN A 370 4.47 6.74 1.05
CA ASN A 370 5.23 6.43 2.26
C ASN A 370 4.43 6.80 3.51
N VAL A 371 4.64 6.04 4.59
CA VAL A 371 4.23 6.41 5.95
C VAL A 371 5.47 6.88 6.69
N ILE A 372 5.54 8.17 7.02
CA ILE A 372 6.71 8.75 7.71
C ILE A 372 6.34 9.07 9.15
N VAL A 373 7.05 8.44 10.10
CA VAL A 373 6.85 8.62 11.54
C VAL A 373 8.13 9.18 12.16
N SER A 374 8.14 10.48 12.41
CA SER A 374 9.17 11.10 13.24
C SER A 374 8.85 10.86 14.72
N ARG A 375 9.78 10.24 15.44
CA ARG A 375 9.72 10.08 16.91
C ARG A 375 10.04 11.38 17.67
N ARG A 376 10.17 11.35 19.00
CA ARG A 376 10.30 12.56 19.83
C ARG A 376 11.61 13.30 19.55
N GLY A 377 11.54 14.63 19.46
CA GLY A 377 12.72 15.48 19.62
C GLY A 377 13.30 15.36 21.02
N ALA A 378 14.55 15.79 21.20
CA ALA A 378 15.19 15.85 22.51
C ALA A 378 14.47 16.86 23.42
N ASP A 379 14.61 16.70 24.73
CA ASP A 379 14.09 17.69 25.67
C ASP A 379 14.88 19.00 25.55
N GLY A 380 14.16 20.12 25.70
CA GLY A 380 14.77 21.44 25.79
C GLY A 380 15.58 21.62 27.08
N ALA A 381 16.51 22.58 27.08
CA ALA A 381 17.28 22.88 28.28
C ALA A 381 16.42 23.53 29.37
N ASN A 382 16.53 23.06 30.61
CA ASN A 382 15.87 23.71 31.75
C ASN A 382 16.31 25.16 31.91
N GLY A 383 15.38 26.02 32.34
CA GLY A 383 15.69 27.40 32.73
C GLY A 383 16.56 27.46 33.99
N VAL A 384 17.28 28.57 34.17
CA VAL A 384 18.12 28.80 35.36
C VAL A 384 17.24 29.14 36.56
N ARG A 385 17.48 28.50 37.71
CA ARG A 385 16.76 28.82 38.96
C ARG A 385 17.14 30.24 39.44
N GLY A 386 16.15 31.04 39.82
CA GLY A 386 16.38 32.36 40.44
C GLY A 386 17.12 32.25 41.77
N THR A 387 17.78 33.34 42.19
CA THR A 387 18.52 33.40 43.47
C THR A 387 17.63 33.86 44.61
N ASN A 388 17.86 33.33 45.82
CA ASN A 388 17.20 33.83 47.03
C ASN A 388 17.60 35.29 47.31
N GLY A 389 16.69 36.05 47.94
CA GLY A 389 16.98 37.40 48.44
C GLY A 389 17.83 37.37 49.72
N SER A 390 18.46 38.51 50.03
CA SER A 390 19.33 38.64 51.21
C SER A 390 18.54 39.02 52.46
N SER A 391 18.95 38.53 53.63
CA SER A 391 18.41 38.97 54.91
C SER A 391 18.72 40.45 55.20
N GLY A 392 17.83 41.13 55.93
CA GLY A 392 18.10 42.49 56.41
C GLY A 392 19.06 42.49 57.62
N GLY A 393 19.70 43.63 57.88
CA GLY A 393 20.65 43.78 58.98
C GLY A 393 19.96 43.88 60.35
N MET A 394 20.64 43.43 61.41
CA MET A 394 20.18 43.60 62.79
C MET A 394 20.20 45.09 63.19
N GLY A 395 19.25 45.50 64.04
CA GLY A 395 19.27 46.84 64.65
C GLY A 395 20.32 46.95 65.76
N SER A 396 20.71 48.19 66.08
CA SER A 396 21.68 48.46 67.13
C SER A 396 21.03 48.51 68.51
N TRP A 397 21.78 48.13 69.54
CA TRP A 397 21.38 48.30 70.93
C TRP A 397 21.24 49.80 71.29
N GLY A 398 20.32 50.12 72.19
CA GLY A 398 20.19 51.48 72.74
C GLY A 398 21.31 51.81 73.71
N GLN A 399 21.57 53.10 73.91
CA GLN A 399 22.65 53.54 74.80
C GLN A 399 22.19 53.59 76.26
N GLU A 400 23.15 53.38 77.17
CA GLU A 400 22.93 53.55 78.60
C GLU A 400 22.76 55.04 78.95
N GLY A 401 21.92 55.34 79.95
CA GLY A 401 21.76 56.71 80.44
C GLY A 401 22.89 57.12 81.40
N SER A 402 23.35 58.38 81.34
CA SER A 402 24.37 58.93 82.26
C SER A 402 23.75 59.50 83.54
N CYS A 403 24.38 59.32 84.70
CA CYS A 403 23.88 59.81 85.99
C CYS A 403 23.84 61.35 86.11
N ASP A 404 24.65 62.09 85.33
CA ASP A 404 24.96 63.49 85.67
C ASP A 404 24.55 64.56 84.63
N ASP A 405 23.98 64.21 83.46
CA ASP A 405 23.52 65.21 82.45
C ASP A 405 22.01 65.57 82.61
N SER A 406 21.21 65.95 81.62
CA SER A 406 19.74 66.08 81.79
C SER A 406 18.94 65.31 80.73
N THR A 407 19.59 64.33 80.11
CA THR A 407 19.11 63.56 78.97
C THR A 407 19.07 62.06 79.29
N GLY A 408 18.01 61.37 78.83
CA GLY A 408 17.89 59.91 78.92
C GLY A 408 18.72 59.21 77.83
N GLY A 409 19.02 57.92 78.01
CA GLY A 409 19.78 57.15 77.03
C GLY A 409 19.09 57.14 75.65
N ALA A 410 19.86 57.42 74.59
CA ALA A 410 19.32 57.43 73.23
C ALA A 410 18.90 56.02 72.78
N GLY A 411 17.77 55.94 72.07
CA GLY A 411 17.34 54.69 71.46
C GLY A 411 18.29 54.21 70.36
N GLY A 412 18.41 52.91 70.20
CA GLY A 412 19.29 52.30 69.21
C GLY A 412 18.79 52.55 67.77
N ALA A 413 19.71 52.70 66.83
CA ALA A 413 19.36 52.86 65.42
C ALA A 413 18.70 51.59 64.86
N GLY A 414 17.72 51.77 63.98
CA GLY A 414 17.10 50.66 63.25
C GLY A 414 18.10 49.97 62.32
N GLY A 415 17.91 48.67 62.11
CA GLY A 415 18.77 47.85 61.25
C GLY A 415 18.72 48.29 59.79
N THR A 416 19.85 48.20 59.10
CA THR A 416 19.97 48.60 57.69
C THR A 416 19.30 47.58 56.77
N SER A 417 18.57 48.06 55.77
CA SER A 417 18.05 47.24 54.68
C SER A 417 18.76 47.58 53.38
N PRO A 418 19.17 46.59 52.56
CA PRO A 418 19.73 46.86 51.25
C PRO A 418 18.75 47.58 50.29
N ASN A 419 17.44 47.55 50.59
CA ASN A 419 16.39 48.23 49.80
C ASN A 419 15.92 49.56 50.42
N GLY A 420 16.68 50.14 51.36
CA GLY A 420 16.37 51.43 51.97
C GLY A 420 15.18 51.43 52.95
N ARG A 421 14.60 50.26 53.25
CA ARG A 421 13.53 50.09 54.25
C ARG A 421 14.12 49.68 55.59
N SER A 422 14.74 50.63 56.28
CA SER A 422 15.36 50.40 57.59
C SER A 422 14.32 50.04 58.66
N GLY A 423 14.79 49.33 59.69
CA GLY A 423 13.99 49.06 60.88
C GLY A 423 13.65 50.34 61.65
N GLY A 424 12.69 50.23 62.57
CA GLY A 424 12.32 51.32 63.48
C GLY A 424 13.44 51.62 64.47
N ALA A 425 13.63 52.89 64.80
CA ALA A 425 14.55 53.31 65.84
C ALA A 425 13.96 53.03 67.22
N GLY A 426 14.80 52.63 68.17
CA GLY A 426 14.40 52.42 69.56
C GLY A 426 13.92 53.72 70.21
N GLY A 427 13.04 53.59 71.20
CA GLY A 427 12.60 54.71 72.03
C GLY A 427 13.70 55.16 72.98
N ALA A 428 13.76 56.47 73.25
CA ALA A 428 14.68 57.06 74.21
C ALA A 428 14.19 56.80 75.65
N GLY A 429 15.14 56.64 76.57
CA GLY A 429 14.85 56.48 78.00
C GLY A 429 14.17 57.72 78.59
N GLY A 430 13.27 57.51 79.56
CA GLY A 430 12.59 58.59 80.28
C GLY A 430 13.52 59.30 81.28
N TYR A 431 13.21 60.56 81.59
CA TYR A 431 13.91 61.38 82.58
C TYR A 431 13.02 61.62 83.82
N SER A 432 13.57 61.45 85.03
CA SER A 432 12.86 61.67 86.31
C SER A 432 11.53 60.88 86.39
N ALA A 433 10.41 61.53 86.72
CA ALA A 433 9.08 60.89 86.82
C ALA A 433 8.42 60.59 85.44
N ALA A 434 9.11 60.86 84.32
CA ALA A 434 8.54 60.67 82.99
C ALA A 434 8.79 59.27 82.43
N ASN A 435 7.81 58.76 81.69
CA ASN A 435 7.90 57.51 80.94
C ASN A 435 8.92 57.64 79.79
N GLY A 436 9.50 56.51 79.37
CA GLY A 436 10.29 56.46 78.13
C GLY A 436 9.43 56.71 76.90
N SER A 437 10.05 57.15 75.79
CA SER A 437 9.33 57.27 74.52
C SER A 437 9.15 55.90 73.87
N ALA A 438 8.06 55.72 73.11
CA ALA A 438 7.89 54.54 72.29
C ALA A 438 8.89 54.53 71.13
N GLY A 439 9.32 53.34 70.71
CA GLY A 439 10.10 53.20 69.47
C GLY A 439 9.26 53.55 68.25
N SER A 440 9.90 53.91 67.14
CA SER A 440 9.20 54.11 65.87
C SER A 440 8.90 52.77 65.19
N ALA A 441 7.83 52.72 64.40
CA ALA A 441 7.53 51.55 63.58
C ALA A 441 8.58 51.39 62.48
N GLY A 442 8.85 50.13 62.08
CA GLY A 442 9.70 49.85 60.92
C GLY A 442 9.06 50.34 59.61
N GLY A 443 9.88 50.66 58.60
CA GLY A 443 9.39 51.15 57.31
C GLY A 443 8.71 50.06 56.45
N GLY A 444 7.51 50.35 55.92
CA GLY A 444 6.79 49.51 54.95
C GLY A 444 5.45 48.93 55.46
N ALA A 445 4.66 48.33 54.58
CA ALA A 445 3.32 47.81 54.88
C ALA A 445 3.27 46.67 55.91
N SER A 446 4.44 46.08 56.24
CA SER A 446 4.61 44.96 57.18
C SER A 446 5.52 45.33 58.37
N GLY A 447 5.83 46.61 58.57
CA GLY A 447 6.71 47.06 59.64
C GLY A 447 6.15 46.69 61.01
N GLY A 448 6.94 46.00 61.83
CA GLY A 448 6.60 45.73 63.22
C GLY A 448 6.31 47.03 63.98
N ALA A 449 5.27 47.02 64.81
CA ALA A 449 4.95 48.15 65.68
C ALA A 449 6.11 48.41 66.64
N GLY A 450 6.49 49.68 66.81
CA GLY A 450 7.51 50.05 67.79
C GLY A 450 7.07 49.68 69.21
N GLY A 451 8.01 49.21 70.03
CA GLY A 451 7.70 48.85 71.42
C GLY A 451 7.25 50.07 72.23
N ALA A 452 6.29 49.87 73.14
CA ALA A 452 5.81 50.93 74.01
C ALA A 452 6.91 51.38 74.98
N GLY A 453 6.98 52.69 75.23
CA GLY A 453 7.90 53.25 76.21
C GLY A 453 7.58 52.75 77.62
N GLY A 454 8.61 52.46 78.41
CA GLY A 454 8.44 51.99 79.79
C GLY A 454 7.80 53.03 80.69
N ALA A 455 6.83 52.59 81.50
CA ALA A 455 6.28 53.41 82.57
C ALA A 455 7.35 53.66 83.65
N TRP A 456 7.23 54.77 84.38
CA TRP A 456 8.13 55.12 85.48
C TRP A 456 8.39 53.93 86.43
N GLY A 457 9.68 53.60 86.64
CA GLY A 457 10.12 52.49 87.50
C GLY A 457 10.03 51.08 86.88
N ALA A 458 9.54 50.92 85.65
CA ALA A 458 9.42 49.64 84.96
C ALA A 458 10.22 49.63 83.65
N LYS A 459 10.79 48.47 83.30
CA LYS A 459 11.36 48.27 81.96
C LYS A 459 10.22 48.37 80.93
N GLY A 460 10.44 49.13 79.85
CA GLY A 460 9.56 49.10 78.67
C GLY A 460 9.49 47.71 78.07
N SER A 461 8.39 47.42 77.37
CA SER A 461 8.19 46.15 76.70
C SER A 461 9.02 46.10 75.42
N ILE A 462 9.67 44.94 75.20
CA ILE A 462 10.31 44.65 73.92
C ILE A 462 9.23 44.72 72.85
N GLY A 463 9.40 45.61 71.86
CA GLY A 463 8.53 45.64 70.68
C GLY A 463 8.54 44.30 69.97
N SER A 464 7.39 43.89 69.44
CA SER A 464 7.26 42.59 68.78
C SER A 464 8.25 42.47 67.62
N ASN A 465 8.90 41.32 67.49
CA ASN A 465 9.60 40.99 66.25
C ASN A 465 8.61 41.14 65.10
N GLY A 466 8.98 41.84 64.02
CA GLY A 466 8.23 41.66 62.79
C GLY A 466 8.36 40.21 62.32
N ALA A 467 7.35 39.69 61.63
CA ALA A 467 7.40 38.33 61.10
C ALA A 467 8.59 38.15 60.14
N ASP A 468 9.13 36.93 60.08
CA ASP A 468 10.13 36.57 59.08
C ASP A 468 9.59 36.88 57.68
N GLY A 469 10.48 37.37 56.82
CA GLY A 469 10.15 37.51 55.40
C GLY A 469 9.86 36.14 54.81
N ALA A 470 8.66 35.96 54.23
CA ALA A 470 8.36 34.75 53.49
C ALA A 470 9.35 34.61 52.33
N SER A 471 9.85 33.39 52.11
CA SER A 471 10.62 33.06 50.91
C SER A 471 9.81 33.42 49.67
N GLY A 472 10.46 34.05 48.67
CA GLY A 472 9.82 34.24 47.37
C GLY A 472 9.36 32.90 46.80
N ILE A 473 8.16 32.85 46.20
CA ILE A 473 7.72 31.62 45.52
C ILE A 473 8.64 31.35 44.33
N SER A 474 9.01 30.10 44.11
CA SER A 474 9.75 29.73 42.90
C SER A 474 8.94 30.11 41.66
N GLY A 475 9.61 30.61 40.63
CA GLY A 475 8.99 30.85 39.33
C GLY A 475 8.28 29.62 38.77
N THR A 476 7.24 29.80 37.94
CA THR A 476 6.58 28.69 37.26
C THR A 476 7.55 28.03 36.27
N ARG A 477 7.46 26.71 36.09
CA ARG A 477 8.23 26.04 35.02
C ARG A 477 7.81 26.60 33.66
N GLY A 478 8.80 26.84 32.79
CA GLY A 478 8.53 27.18 31.40
C GLY A 478 7.73 26.10 30.69
N GLY A 479 6.88 26.51 29.75
CA GLY A 479 6.13 25.58 28.90
C GLY A 479 7.02 25.00 27.80
N GLY A 480 6.69 23.82 27.28
CA GLY A 480 7.35 23.25 26.11
C GLY A 480 7.20 24.14 24.86
N GLY A 481 8.08 23.94 23.87
CA GLY A 481 8.00 24.60 22.57
C GLY A 481 6.69 24.28 21.84
N GLY A 482 6.22 25.19 20.98
CA GLY A 482 5.02 24.98 20.17
C GLY A 482 5.16 23.80 19.19
N PRO A 483 4.03 23.24 18.67
CA PRO A 483 4.03 22.02 17.86
C PRO A 483 4.65 22.16 16.45
N ILE A 484 4.99 23.37 16.00
CA ILE A 484 5.49 23.65 14.65
C ILE A 484 6.68 24.62 14.73
N GLY A 485 7.87 24.14 14.41
CA GLY A 485 9.12 24.89 14.32
C GLY A 485 9.34 25.61 12.98
N LEU A 486 10.51 26.23 12.84
CA LEU A 486 10.95 26.92 11.63
C LEU A 486 11.85 26.02 10.77
N LEU A 487 11.55 25.87 9.49
CA LEU A 487 12.50 25.34 8.52
C LEU A 487 13.54 26.42 8.19
N THR A 488 14.80 26.16 8.53
CA THR A 488 15.95 27.01 8.22
C THR A 488 16.80 26.39 7.13
N GLY A 489 17.74 27.15 6.56
CA GLY A 489 18.71 26.63 5.58
C GLY A 489 19.58 25.48 6.09
N THR A 490 19.62 25.21 7.40
CA THR A 490 20.37 24.11 8.01
C THR A 490 19.48 22.96 8.51
N GLY A 491 18.15 23.12 8.51
CA GLY A 491 17.19 22.10 8.93
C GLY A 491 15.97 22.67 9.68
N TYR A 492 15.13 21.76 10.18
CA TYR A 492 14.02 22.11 11.07
C TYR A 492 14.56 22.53 12.44
N ARG A 493 14.17 23.72 12.90
CA ARG A 493 14.43 24.23 14.26
C ARG A 493 13.10 24.30 15.01
N PRO A 494 12.86 23.50 16.06
CA PRO A 494 11.65 23.59 16.86
C PRO A 494 11.50 24.99 17.50
N LEU A 495 10.27 25.37 17.84
CA LEU A 495 10.01 26.62 18.55
C LEU A 495 10.63 26.56 19.94
N ASP A 496 11.26 27.66 20.36
CA ASP A 496 11.76 27.79 21.73
C ASP A 496 10.60 27.60 22.73
N GLY A 497 10.87 26.94 23.86
CA GLY A 497 9.92 26.80 24.95
C GLY A 497 9.53 28.15 25.54
N LEU A 498 8.37 28.20 26.18
CA LEU A 498 7.95 29.41 26.88
C LEU A 498 8.82 29.61 28.13
N ALA A 499 9.23 30.85 28.37
CA ALA A 499 9.91 31.23 29.59
C ALA A 499 9.08 30.84 30.84
N GLY A 500 9.75 30.39 31.89
CA GLY A 500 9.13 30.27 33.21
C GLY A 500 8.75 31.64 33.75
N GLY A 501 7.73 31.70 34.61
CA GLY A 501 7.32 32.94 35.27
C GLY A 501 8.31 33.37 36.36
N ASN A 502 8.40 34.67 36.64
CA ASN A 502 9.22 35.19 37.74
C ASN A 502 8.67 34.75 39.11
N GLY A 503 9.56 34.54 40.09
CA GLY A 503 9.18 34.46 41.50
C GLY A 503 8.77 35.83 42.06
N THR A 504 8.03 35.85 43.17
CA THR A 504 7.64 37.09 43.86
C THR A 504 8.62 37.47 44.97
N GLN A 505 8.66 38.76 45.35
CA GLN A 505 9.55 39.28 46.39
C GLN A 505 9.04 38.90 47.81
N GLY A 506 9.98 38.62 48.73
CA GLY A 506 9.70 38.52 50.17
C GLY A 506 9.68 39.89 50.84
N PHE A 507 8.92 40.03 51.92
CA PHE A 507 8.81 41.27 52.71
C PHE A 507 9.77 41.29 53.91
N GLY A 508 10.04 42.46 54.47
CA GLY A 508 10.99 42.63 55.58
C GLY A 508 10.41 42.50 56.99
N GLY A 509 11.25 42.10 57.95
CA GLY A 509 10.96 42.09 59.39
C GLY A 509 11.14 43.48 60.05
N GLY A 510 10.52 43.66 61.22
CA GLY A 510 10.47 44.91 62.00
C GLY A 510 11.24 44.87 63.32
N GLY A 511 11.38 46.03 63.96
CA GLY A 511 12.33 46.25 65.05
C GLY A 511 11.81 46.32 66.50
N GLY A 512 12.71 46.04 67.47
CA GLY A 512 12.44 45.97 68.91
C GLY A 512 12.32 47.33 69.62
N GLY A 513 11.96 47.28 70.91
CA GLY A 513 11.52 48.43 71.71
C GLY A 513 12.46 48.92 72.81
N GLY A 514 12.16 50.14 73.28
CA GLY A 514 12.70 50.91 74.41
C GLY A 514 12.82 50.16 75.75
N GLY A 515 14.00 50.14 76.40
CA GLY A 515 14.08 49.86 77.84
C GLY A 515 13.54 51.06 78.65
N GLY A 516 13.02 50.81 79.85
CA GLY A 516 12.59 51.86 80.79
C GLY A 516 13.57 51.95 81.96
N GLY A 517 13.64 53.11 82.62
CA GLY A 517 14.63 53.38 83.66
C GLY A 517 14.32 52.83 85.05
N GLN A 518 15.38 52.66 85.84
CA GLN A 518 15.32 52.11 87.19
C GLN A 518 15.52 53.20 88.25
N SER A 519 14.78 53.08 89.36
CA SER A 519 15.14 53.69 90.63
C SER A 519 14.89 52.69 91.76
N GLY A 520 15.90 52.50 92.61
CA GLY A 520 15.80 51.81 93.90
C GLY A 520 16.20 52.78 95.01
N LEU A 521 15.41 52.81 96.09
CA LEU A 521 15.56 53.75 97.20
C LEU A 521 16.87 53.53 97.96
N LEU A 522 17.89 54.34 97.62
CA LEU A 522 19.18 54.66 98.27
C LEU A 522 20.40 54.66 97.33
N VAL A 523 20.21 54.92 96.03
CA VAL A 523 21.31 55.27 95.11
C VAL A 523 20.93 56.52 94.32
N VAL A 524 21.89 57.43 94.17
CA VAL A 524 21.87 58.64 93.33
C VAL A 524 21.37 58.28 91.92
N ASP A 525 20.23 58.86 91.55
CA ASP A 525 19.73 59.19 90.22
C ASP A 525 19.98 58.18 89.08
N GLY A 526 19.48 56.95 89.19
CA GLY A 526 19.46 56.01 88.07
C GLY A 526 18.54 56.47 86.94
N ARG A 527 19.05 56.60 85.72
CA ARG A 527 18.27 56.94 84.51
C ARG A 527 17.91 55.74 83.68
N GLY A 528 16.97 55.90 82.75
CA GLY A 528 16.61 54.86 81.80
C GLY A 528 17.55 54.72 80.62
N ASN A 529 17.97 53.47 80.38
CA ASN A 529 18.67 53.07 79.15
C ASN A 529 17.68 53.17 77.97
N GLY A 530 18.13 53.71 76.85
CA GLY A 530 17.36 53.66 75.60
C GLY A 530 17.19 52.22 75.14
N GLY A 531 16.08 51.88 74.46
CA GLY A 531 15.93 50.51 73.94
C GLY A 531 16.65 50.29 72.62
N GLY A 532 16.88 49.02 72.30
CA GLY A 532 17.42 48.63 71.01
C GLY A 532 16.50 49.07 69.87
N GLY A 533 17.08 49.55 68.77
CA GLY A 533 16.38 49.57 67.49
C GLY A 533 16.28 48.13 66.98
N GLY A 534 15.43 47.86 65.99
CA GLY A 534 15.42 46.49 65.47
C GLY A 534 15.50 46.35 63.96
N GLY A 535 15.39 45.10 63.51
CA GLY A 535 15.92 44.63 62.24
C GLY A 535 15.38 45.38 61.02
N GLY A 536 16.23 45.51 60.00
CA GLY A 536 15.85 46.03 58.69
C GLY A 536 15.20 44.96 57.80
N ALA A 537 14.52 45.39 56.75
CA ALA A 537 13.91 44.52 55.76
C ALA A 537 14.96 43.78 54.89
N GLY A 538 14.73 42.50 54.59
CA GLY A 538 15.47 41.77 53.56
C GLY A 538 15.11 42.20 52.12
N THR A 539 15.85 41.70 51.14
CA THR A 539 15.57 41.94 49.71
C THR A 539 14.79 40.78 49.08
N GLY A 540 14.09 41.06 47.98
CA GLY A 540 13.47 40.01 47.16
C GLY A 540 14.51 39.24 46.35
N GLY A 541 14.27 37.94 46.13
CA GLY A 541 15.04 37.12 45.20
C GLY A 541 14.82 37.51 43.73
N THR A 542 15.64 36.99 42.83
CA THR A 542 15.50 37.19 41.38
C THR A 542 14.62 36.11 40.76
N GLY A 543 13.92 36.42 39.66
CA GLY A 543 13.21 35.44 38.84
C GLY A 543 14.19 34.48 38.15
N GLY A 544 13.77 33.24 37.90
CA GLY A 544 14.54 32.30 37.10
C GLY A 544 14.58 32.67 35.62
N GLY A 545 15.61 32.25 34.90
CA GLY A 545 15.73 32.41 33.46
C GLY A 545 14.87 31.39 32.68
N ALA A 546 14.50 31.73 31.44
CA ALA A 546 13.77 30.84 30.55
C ALA A 546 14.56 29.56 30.21
N GLY A 547 13.87 28.43 30.08
CA GLY A 547 14.45 27.25 29.43
C GLY A 547 14.50 27.42 27.92
N LEU A 548 15.30 26.59 27.24
CA LEU A 548 15.30 26.48 25.78
C LEU A 548 14.28 25.42 25.36
N GLY A 549 13.70 25.58 24.17
CA GLY A 549 12.85 24.53 23.57
C GLY A 549 13.68 23.31 23.15
N GLY A 550 13.03 22.15 23.08
CA GLY A 550 13.59 20.88 22.61
C GLY A 550 13.31 20.63 21.14
#